data_AF-A0A353HQ47-F1
#
_entry.id   AF-A0A353HQ47-F1
#
_cell.length_a   1.000
_cell.length_b   1.000
_cell.length_c   1.000
_cell.angle_alpha   90.00
_cell.angle_beta   90.00
_cell.angle_gamma   90.00
#
_symmetry.space_group_name_H-M   'P 1'
#
loop_
_entity.id
_entity.type
_entity.pdbx_description
1 polymer ?
#
loop_
_entity_poly.entity_id
_entity_poly.type
_entity_poly.pdbx_seq_one_letter_code
_entity_poly.pdbx_strand_id
1 'polypeptide(L)'
;ELASRLEEHAKGMVVPATMFEEFGFNYIGPIDGHDLDSLIPTLENIKKLKGPQFLHVVTKKGQGYKLAEAEPILYHGTGKFNPTEGIKPATAPSKITYTEVFGNWLCDMAAADSRLVGITPAMREGSGMVRFHA
;
A
#
# COMPACT_ATOMS: atom_id res chain seq x y z
N GLU A 1 -36.18 -13.17 13.35
CA GLU A 1 -34.77 -13.48 13.67
C GLU A 1 -34.26 -14.79 13.07
N LEU A 2 -34.94 -15.92 13.24
CA LEU A 2 -34.50 -17.19 12.60
C LEU A 2 -34.43 -17.11 11.06
N ALA A 3 -35.39 -16.40 10.45
CA ALA A 3 -35.47 -16.22 9.01
C ALA A 3 -34.30 -15.38 8.42
N SER A 4 -33.84 -14.32 9.13
CA SER A 4 -32.71 -13.52 8.64
C SER A 4 -31.38 -14.25 8.82
N ARG A 5 -31.23 -15.04 9.90
CA ARG A 5 -30.06 -15.90 10.11
C ARG A 5 -29.95 -17.02 9.07
N LEU A 6 -31.09 -17.55 8.61
CA LEU A 6 -31.16 -18.53 7.52
C LEU A 6 -30.85 -17.91 6.15
N GLU A 7 -31.28 -16.68 5.87
CA GLU A 7 -30.90 -15.95 4.65
C GLU A 7 -29.39 -15.63 4.61
N GLU A 8 -28.78 -15.26 5.74
CA GLU A 8 -27.32 -15.05 5.83
C GLU A 8 -26.54 -16.35 5.57
N HIS A 9 -26.99 -17.49 6.11
CA HIS A 9 -26.34 -18.78 5.86
C HIS A 9 -26.55 -19.32 4.43
N ALA A 10 -27.69 -19.04 3.79
CA ALA A 10 -27.94 -19.47 2.42
C ALA A 10 -27.11 -18.69 1.39
N LYS A 11 -26.79 -17.41 1.66
CA LYS A 11 -25.90 -16.60 0.80
C LYS A 11 -24.44 -17.04 0.88
N GLY A 12 -24.01 -17.60 2.01
CA GLY A 12 -22.63 -18.08 2.23
C GLY A 12 -22.23 -19.34 1.43
N MET A 13 -23.16 -20.00 0.74
CA MET A 13 -22.86 -21.17 -0.10
C MET A 13 -22.55 -20.83 -1.56
N VAL A 14 -22.80 -19.60 -2.02
CA VAL A 14 -22.66 -19.21 -3.44
C VAL A 14 -21.55 -18.18 -3.67
N VAL A 15 -21.18 -17.42 -2.64
CA VAL A 15 -20.02 -16.52 -2.66
C VAL A 15 -19.34 -16.67 -1.30
N PRO A 16 -18.04 -17.01 -1.21
CA PRO A 16 -17.35 -17.00 0.06
C PRO A 16 -17.52 -15.61 0.67
N ALA A 17 -18.12 -15.53 1.85
CA ALA A 17 -18.18 -14.26 2.56
C ALA A 17 -16.75 -13.74 2.70
N THR A 18 -16.51 -12.49 2.31
CA THR A 18 -15.17 -11.92 2.45
C THR A 18 -14.83 -11.80 3.94
N MET A 19 -13.55 -11.88 4.30
CA MET A 19 -13.10 -11.63 5.68
C MET A 19 -13.69 -10.33 6.26
N PHE A 20 -13.97 -9.32 5.43
CA PHE A 20 -14.57 -8.06 5.84
C PHE A 20 -16.05 -8.18 6.22
N GLU A 21 -16.79 -9.08 5.57
CA GLU A 21 -18.17 -9.38 5.95
C GLU A 21 -18.25 -10.09 7.30
N GLU A 22 -17.27 -10.95 7.63
CA GLU A 22 -17.16 -11.53 8.98
C GLU A 22 -16.90 -10.45 10.06
N PHE A 23 -16.20 -9.37 9.72
CA PHE A 23 -16.05 -8.19 10.59
C PHE A 23 -17.29 -7.29 10.63
N GLY A 24 -18.37 -7.65 9.91
CA GLY A 24 -19.64 -6.92 9.88
C GLY A 24 -19.69 -5.79 8.84
N PHE A 25 -18.71 -5.68 7.95
CA PHE A 25 -18.76 -4.71 6.85
C PHE A 25 -19.62 -5.21 5.69
N ASN A 26 -20.34 -4.30 5.05
CA ASN A 26 -20.87 -4.54 3.71
C ASN A 26 -19.75 -4.31 2.69
N TYR A 27 -19.27 -5.38 2.06
CA TYR A 27 -18.15 -5.34 1.11
C TYR A 27 -18.62 -4.99 -0.31
N ILE A 28 -17.96 -4.02 -0.95
CA ILE A 28 -18.28 -3.50 -2.28
C ILE A 28 -16.98 -3.36 -3.08
N GLY A 29 -16.91 -3.95 -4.27
CA GLY A 29 -15.74 -3.89 -5.17
C GLY A 29 -15.08 -5.26 -5.41
N PRO A 30 -13.84 -5.32 -5.94
CA PRO A 30 -13.00 -4.17 -6.30
C PRO A 30 -13.57 -3.36 -7.47
N ILE A 31 -13.40 -2.03 -7.45
CA ILE A 31 -13.68 -1.14 -8.59
C ILE A 31 -12.41 -0.39 -9.02
N ASP A 32 -12.36 0.02 -10.28
CA ASP A 32 -11.27 0.85 -10.81
C ASP A 32 -11.32 2.24 -10.18
N GLY A 33 -10.24 2.62 -9.52
CA GLY A 33 -10.07 3.92 -8.85
C GLY A 33 -9.82 5.09 -9.79
N HIS A 34 -9.62 4.83 -11.08
CA HIS A 34 -9.41 5.86 -12.10
C HIS A 34 -10.63 6.06 -13.01
N ASP A 35 -11.71 5.31 -12.78
CA ASP A 35 -12.99 5.48 -13.46
C ASP A 35 -13.96 6.28 -12.59
N LEU A 36 -14.02 7.59 -12.82
CA LEU A 36 -14.91 8.49 -12.08
C LEU A 36 -16.39 8.24 -12.39
N ASP A 37 -16.71 7.76 -13.59
CA ASP A 37 -18.09 7.49 -13.99
C ASP A 37 -18.67 6.31 -13.20
N SER A 38 -17.83 5.37 -12.77
CA SER A 38 -18.20 4.28 -11.87
C SER A 38 -18.07 4.65 -10.37
N LEU A 39 -17.01 5.36 -9.98
CA LEU A 39 -16.74 5.72 -8.59
C LEU A 39 -17.80 6.65 -7.99
N ILE A 40 -18.18 7.71 -8.70
CA ILE A 40 -19.08 8.73 -8.16
C ILE A 40 -20.46 8.13 -7.85
N PRO A 41 -21.14 7.41 -8.77
CA PRO A 41 -22.41 6.75 -8.45
C PRO A 41 -22.28 5.71 -7.33
N THR A 42 -21.18 4.97 -7.30
CA THR A 42 -20.92 3.98 -6.24
C THR A 42 -20.87 4.65 -4.87
N LEU A 43 -20.11 5.74 -4.72
CA LEU A 43 -20.02 6.50 -3.47
C LEU A 43 -21.38 7.11 -3.09
N GLU A 44 -22.13 7.66 -4.05
CA GLU A 44 -23.48 8.22 -3.79
C GLU A 44 -24.49 7.15 -3.35
N ASN A 45 -24.36 5.91 -3.82
CA ASN A 45 -25.18 4.80 -3.36
C ASN A 45 -24.78 4.34 -1.95
N ILE A 46 -23.47 4.22 -1.69
CA ILE A 46 -22.92 3.78 -0.39
C ILE A 46 -23.35 4.70 0.74
N LYS A 47 -23.38 6.03 0.51
CA LYS A 47 -23.85 7.03 1.49
C LYS A 47 -25.25 6.76 2.04
N LYS A 48 -26.09 6.05 1.30
CA LYS A 48 -27.49 5.77 1.66
C LYS A 48 -27.64 4.46 2.46
N LEU A 49 -26.59 3.64 2.51
CA LEU A 49 -26.58 2.35 3.20
C LEU A 49 -26.36 2.52 4.70
N LYS A 50 -26.91 1.60 5.49
CA LYS A 50 -26.74 1.54 6.95
C LYS A 50 -25.62 0.57 7.31
N GLY A 51 -24.98 0.82 8.45
CA GLY A 51 -23.88 0.00 8.94
C GLY A 51 -22.54 0.31 8.28
N PRO A 52 -21.46 -0.34 8.71
CA PRO A 52 -20.13 -0.08 8.18
C PRO A 52 -20.00 -0.60 6.75
N GLN A 53 -19.45 0.23 5.86
CA GLN A 53 -19.29 -0.07 4.44
C GLN A 53 -17.80 -0.22 4.14
N PHE A 54 -17.43 -1.22 3.34
CA PHE A 54 -16.07 -1.43 2.86
C PHE A 54 -16.06 -1.33 1.34
N LEU A 55 -15.55 -0.22 0.80
CA LEU A 55 -15.37 -0.05 -0.64
C LEU A 55 -13.91 -0.36 -1.01
N HIS A 56 -13.70 -1.44 -1.77
CA HIS A 56 -12.40 -1.81 -2.31
C HIS A 56 -12.16 -1.07 -3.63
N VAL A 57 -11.25 -0.11 -3.62
CA VAL A 57 -10.83 0.65 -4.81
C VAL A 57 -9.41 0.29 -5.21
N VAL A 58 -9.21 -0.06 -6.47
CA VAL A 58 -7.89 -0.40 -7.03
C VAL A 58 -7.31 0.82 -7.74
N THR A 59 -6.12 1.25 -7.35
CA THR A 59 -5.44 2.42 -7.95
C THR A 59 -4.05 2.06 -8.44
N LYS A 60 -3.44 3.00 -9.17
CA LYS A 60 -2.05 2.91 -9.62
C LYS A 60 -1.25 4.01 -8.94
N LYS A 61 -0.25 3.65 -8.15
CA LYS A 61 0.62 4.62 -7.46
C LYS A 61 1.37 5.46 -8.50
N GLY A 62 1.27 6.78 -8.37
CA GLY A 62 1.87 7.72 -9.32
C GLY A 62 1.04 8.01 -10.57
N GLN A 63 -0.19 7.47 -10.71
CA GLN A 63 -1.06 7.68 -11.88
C GLN A 63 -1.10 9.15 -12.32
N GLY A 64 -0.95 9.36 -13.62
CA GLY A 64 -0.96 10.70 -14.23
C GLY A 64 0.44 11.30 -14.38
N TYR A 65 1.46 10.69 -13.78
CA TYR A 65 2.86 11.04 -13.98
C TYR A 65 3.71 9.81 -14.27
N LYS A 66 4.02 9.59 -15.56
CA LYS A 66 4.67 8.37 -16.07
C LYS A 66 5.94 7.95 -15.32
N LEU A 67 6.75 8.91 -14.85
CA LEU A 67 7.98 8.60 -14.11
C LEU A 67 7.67 8.08 -12.69
N ALA A 68 6.64 8.61 -12.03
CA ALA A 68 6.18 8.10 -10.73
C ALA A 68 5.43 6.76 -10.85
N GLU A 69 4.74 6.52 -11.98
CA GLU A 69 4.15 5.21 -12.26
C GLU A 69 5.22 4.12 -12.47
N ALA A 70 6.34 4.47 -13.12
CA ALA A 70 7.45 3.56 -13.35
C ALA A 70 8.27 3.30 -12.07
N GLU A 71 8.51 4.35 -11.28
CA GLU A 71 9.37 4.31 -10.08
C GLU A 71 8.61 4.76 -8.81
N PRO A 72 7.54 4.06 -8.39
CA PRO A 72 6.64 4.53 -7.33
C PRO A 72 7.28 4.59 -5.94
N ILE A 73 8.39 3.88 -5.72
CA ILE A 73 9.18 3.94 -4.48
C ILE A 73 10.02 5.22 -4.47
N LEU A 74 10.75 5.50 -5.55
CA LEU A 74 11.55 6.71 -5.70
C LEU A 74 10.69 7.96 -5.51
N TYR A 75 9.49 7.95 -6.10
CA TYR A 75 8.56 9.08 -6.06
C TYR A 75 7.69 9.18 -4.78
N HIS A 76 7.90 8.32 -3.78
CA HIS A 76 7.04 8.27 -2.58
C HIS A 76 7.25 9.42 -1.59
N GLY A 77 8.44 10.04 -1.56
CA GLY A 77 8.81 11.03 -0.53
C GLY A 77 9.96 11.92 -0.98
N THR A 78 9.77 12.63 -2.08
CA THR A 78 10.85 13.30 -2.81
C THR A 78 11.03 14.74 -2.39
N GLY A 79 12.27 15.23 -2.42
CA GLY A 79 12.55 16.67 -2.37
C GLY A 79 12.06 17.39 -3.63
N LYS A 80 12.38 18.69 -3.75
CA LYS A 80 12.06 19.47 -4.95
C LYS A 80 12.75 18.87 -6.18
N PHE A 81 12.00 18.63 -7.25
CA PHE A 81 12.51 18.19 -8.56
C PHE A 81 11.78 18.94 -9.70
N ASN A 82 12.32 18.89 -10.92
CA ASN A 82 11.65 19.45 -12.09
C ASN A 82 10.67 18.41 -12.68
N PRO A 83 9.35 18.64 -12.70
CA PRO A 83 8.38 17.66 -13.22
C PRO A 83 8.59 17.27 -14.68
N THR A 84 9.14 18.16 -15.51
CA THR A 84 9.39 17.83 -16.93
C THR A 84 10.58 16.91 -17.13
N GLU A 85 11.50 16.86 -16.16
CA GLU A 85 12.74 16.08 -16.24
C GLU A 85 12.74 14.86 -15.31
N GLY A 86 11.95 14.89 -14.24
CA GLY A 86 11.96 13.88 -13.19
C GLY A 86 13.04 14.09 -12.13
N ILE A 87 13.25 13.06 -11.31
CA ILE A 87 14.26 13.07 -10.25
C ILE A 87 15.57 12.64 -10.85
N LYS A 88 16.54 13.54 -10.80
CA LYS A 88 17.90 13.29 -11.27
C LYS A 88 18.77 12.83 -10.10
N PRO A 89 19.72 11.91 -10.35
CA PRO A 89 20.77 11.61 -9.39
C PRO A 89 21.51 12.88 -8.97
N ALA A 90 21.96 12.93 -7.72
CA ALA A 90 22.80 14.02 -7.26
C ALA A 90 24.09 14.08 -8.10
N THR A 91 24.48 15.27 -8.53
CA THR A 91 25.69 15.50 -9.34
C THR A 91 26.97 15.51 -8.51
N ALA A 92 26.86 15.66 -7.19
CA ALA A 92 27.98 15.65 -6.26
C ALA A 92 27.76 14.56 -5.19
N PRO A 93 28.83 13.92 -4.70
CA PRO A 93 28.72 12.95 -3.63
C PRO A 93 28.13 13.60 -2.37
N SER A 94 27.06 13.01 -1.86
CA SER A 94 26.45 13.43 -0.60
C SER A 94 27.28 12.95 0.58
N LYS A 95 27.19 13.67 1.70
CA LYS A 95 27.67 13.15 2.98
C LYS A 95 26.90 11.87 3.32
N ILE A 96 27.58 10.92 3.95
CA ILE A 96 26.93 9.71 4.45
C ILE A 96 25.84 10.09 5.47
N THR A 97 24.67 9.50 5.31
CA THR A 97 23.53 9.68 6.20
C THR A 97 23.60 8.70 7.37
N TYR A 98 22.93 9.02 8.48
CA TYR A 98 22.79 8.07 9.60
C TYR A 98 22.12 6.76 9.17
N THR A 99 21.17 6.84 8.24
CA THR A 99 20.49 5.68 7.64
C THR A 99 21.47 4.76 6.92
N GLU A 100 22.41 5.31 6.14
CA GLU A 100 23.45 4.53 5.46
C GLU A 100 24.45 3.94 6.45
N VAL A 101 24.85 4.70 7.48
CA VAL A 101 25.72 4.19 8.55
C VAL A 101 25.08 2.98 9.24
N PHE A 102 23.81 3.09 9.64
CA PHE A 102 23.08 1.99 10.24
C PHE A 102 22.94 0.80 9.30
N GLY A 103 22.57 1.02 8.04
CA GLY A 103 22.41 -0.04 7.04
C GLY A 103 23.71 -0.81 6.79
N ASN A 104 24.84 -0.10 6.71
CA ASN A 104 26.16 -0.72 6.57
C ASN A 104 26.50 -1.56 7.80
N TRP A 105 26.37 -0.99 9.01
CA TRP A 105 26.61 -1.71 10.26
C TRP A 105 25.74 -2.96 10.39
N LEU A 106 24.46 -2.86 10.03
CA LEU A 106 23.52 -3.98 10.10
C LEU A 106 23.98 -5.14 9.20
N CYS A 107 24.44 -4.83 7.98
CA CYS A 107 24.98 -5.85 7.07
C CYS A 107 26.26 -6.48 7.62
N ASP A 108 27.18 -5.67 8.15
CA ASP A 108 28.44 -6.15 8.71
C ASP A 108 28.20 -7.08 9.92
N MET A 109 27.26 -6.72 10.80
CA MET A 109 26.90 -7.53 11.95
C MET A 109 26.18 -8.81 11.56
N ALA A 110 25.33 -8.78 10.55
CA ALA A 110 24.63 -9.96 10.04
C ALA A 110 25.59 -10.98 9.42
N ALA A 111 26.69 -10.51 8.80
CA ALA A 111 27.75 -11.38 8.30
C ALA A 111 28.53 -12.06 9.45
N ALA A 112 28.58 -11.44 10.63
CA ALA A 112 29.31 -11.94 11.79
C ALA A 112 28.46 -12.83 12.73
N ASP A 113 27.15 -12.57 12.87
CA ASP A 113 26.25 -13.31 13.75
C ASP A 113 24.98 -13.78 13.03
N SER A 114 24.91 -15.09 12.77
CA SER A 114 23.78 -15.75 12.12
C SER A 114 22.46 -15.71 12.90
N ARG A 115 22.47 -15.27 14.17
CA ARG A 115 21.26 -15.13 15.00
C ARG A 115 20.60 -13.76 14.86
N LEU A 116 21.26 -12.81 14.19
CA LEU A 116 20.76 -11.45 14.04
C LEU A 116 19.48 -11.45 13.18
N VAL A 117 18.44 -10.76 13.65
CA VAL A 117 17.19 -10.55 12.92
C VAL A 117 16.90 -9.06 12.83
N GLY A 118 16.70 -8.54 11.62
CA GLY A 118 16.27 -7.17 11.38
C GLY A 118 14.75 -7.11 11.18
N ILE A 119 14.08 -6.22 11.91
CA ILE A 119 12.63 -6.01 11.84
C ILE A 119 12.36 -4.55 11.48
N THR A 120 11.54 -4.30 10.47
CA THR A 120 11.11 -2.96 10.08
C THR A 120 9.61 -2.91 9.82
N PRO A 121 8.86 -1.96 10.39
CA PRO A 121 7.42 -1.83 10.17
C PRO A 121 7.16 -1.11 8.83
N ALA A 122 7.36 -1.82 7.72
CA ALA A 122 7.17 -1.33 6.35
C ALA A 122 8.06 -0.13 5.95
N MET A 123 9.22 0.04 6.59
CA MET A 123 10.14 1.18 6.37
C MET A 123 11.49 0.75 5.79
N ARG A 124 11.51 -0.24 4.88
CA ARG A 124 12.76 -0.85 4.36
C ARG A 124 13.75 0.18 3.81
N GLU A 125 13.31 1.09 2.95
CA GLU A 125 14.12 2.12 2.32
C GLU A 125 14.57 3.18 3.34
N GLY A 126 13.63 3.73 4.12
CA GLY A 126 13.91 4.78 5.10
C GLY A 126 14.79 4.33 6.27
N SER A 127 14.74 3.05 6.62
CA SER A 127 15.60 2.43 7.64
C SER A 127 16.93 1.94 7.08
N GLY A 128 17.24 2.12 5.79
CA GLY A 128 18.53 1.70 5.23
C GLY A 128 18.71 0.18 5.15
N MET A 129 17.61 -0.58 5.17
CA MET A 129 17.61 -2.05 5.22
C MET A 129 17.51 -2.70 3.83
N VAL A 130 17.60 -1.93 2.75
CA VAL A 130 17.50 -2.45 1.37
C VAL A 130 18.56 -3.51 1.09
N ARG A 131 19.83 -3.23 1.44
CA ARG A 131 20.95 -4.18 1.26
C ARG A 131 20.89 -5.36 2.22
N PHE A 132 20.40 -5.15 3.44
CA PHE A 132 20.26 -6.21 4.43
C PHE A 132 19.16 -7.21 4.04
N HIS A 133 18.11 -6.75 3.37
CA HIS A 133 17.02 -7.59 2.89
C HIS A 133 17.39 -8.41 1.64
N ALA A 134 18.28 -7.89 0.79
CA ALA A 134 18.61 -8.45 -0.53
C ALA A 134 19.49 -9.70 -0.42
#